data_AF-A0A838SW63-F1
#
_entry.id   AF-A0A838SW63-F1
#
_cell.length_a   1.000
_cell.length_b   1.000
_cell.length_c   1.000
_cell.angle_alpha   90.00
_cell.angle_beta   90.00
_cell.angle_gamma   90.00
#
_symmetry.space_group_name_H-M   'P 1'
#
loop_
_entity.id
_entity.type
_entity.pdbx_description
1 polymer ?
#
loop_
_entity_poly.entity_id
_entity_poly.type
_entity_poly.pdbx_seq_one_letter_code
_entity_poly.pdbx_strand_id
1 'polypeptide(L)'
;LGLYGAATTPSAEAARKAGERAQMRALLVSEGLVGPDATDDELVAAMHAFLARTPSVLVATGLGDALGDRRQPNLPGTTDEYPNWRLRLARWRDGAPEPVDLEDILDDPRVLAVAKALNTRGPAMLSPRR
;
A
#
# COMPACT_ATOMS: atom_id res chain seq x y z
N LEU A 1 -12.86 -19.15 -2.83
CA LEU A 1 -14.04 -18.27 -2.91
C LEU A 1 -14.70 -18.24 -4.29
N GLY A 2 -14.09 -18.79 -5.36
CA GLY A 2 -14.78 -18.90 -6.65
C GLY A 2 -15.04 -17.56 -7.37
N LEU A 3 -14.30 -16.51 -7.01
CA LEU A 3 -14.55 -15.14 -7.49
C LEU A 3 -13.92 -14.82 -8.85
N TYR A 4 -13.12 -15.74 -9.43
CA TYR A 4 -12.59 -15.55 -10.77
C TYR A 4 -13.66 -15.85 -11.81
N GLY A 5 -13.94 -14.89 -12.70
CA GLY A 5 -14.84 -15.08 -13.83
C GLY A 5 -14.31 -16.13 -14.82
N ALA A 6 -15.19 -16.69 -15.63
CA ALA A 6 -14.86 -17.77 -16.57
C ALA A 6 -13.74 -17.44 -17.58
N ALA A 7 -13.47 -16.15 -17.82
CA ALA A 7 -12.42 -15.68 -18.73
C ALA A 7 -11.07 -15.40 -18.03
N THR A 8 -10.97 -15.50 -16.71
CA THR A 8 -9.75 -15.16 -15.96
C THR A 8 -9.25 -16.37 -15.20
N THR A 9 -8.08 -16.89 -15.58
CA THR A 9 -7.43 -17.95 -14.79
C THR A 9 -6.57 -17.34 -13.68
N PRO A 10 -6.40 -18.03 -12.54
CA PRO A 10 -5.51 -17.56 -11.47
C PRO A 10 -4.08 -17.30 -11.94
N SER A 11 -3.57 -18.10 -12.89
CA SER A 11 -2.23 -17.95 -13.45
C SER A 11 -2.11 -16.69 -14.31
N ALA A 12 -3.07 -16.43 -15.20
CA ALA A 12 -3.07 -15.22 -16.01
C ALA A 12 -3.16 -13.96 -15.14
N GLU A 13 -4.00 -13.98 -14.10
CA GLU A 13 -4.09 -12.87 -13.15
C GLU A 13 -2.80 -12.66 -12.36
N ALA A 14 -2.16 -13.74 -11.90
CA ALA A 14 -0.88 -13.66 -11.20
C ALA A 14 0.22 -13.05 -12.09
N ALA A 15 0.28 -13.45 -13.37
CA ALA A 15 1.21 -12.89 -14.35
C ALA A 15 0.95 -11.40 -14.59
N ARG A 16 -0.32 -10.99 -14.75
CA ARG A 16 -0.71 -9.58 -14.90
C ARG A 16 -0.25 -8.75 -13.70
N LYS A 17 -0.57 -9.19 -12.48
CA LYS A 17 -0.14 -8.52 -11.25
C LYS A 17 1.38 -8.45 -11.10
N ALA A 18 2.11 -9.48 -11.54
CA ALA A 18 3.57 -9.47 -11.54
C ALA A 18 4.12 -8.40 -12.49
N GLY A 19 3.54 -8.28 -13.69
CA GLY A 19 3.87 -7.22 -14.64
C GLY A 19 3.61 -5.82 -14.08
N GLU A 20 2.47 -5.60 -13.45
CA GLU A 20 2.12 -4.32 -12.81
C GLU A 20 3.08 -3.95 -11.68
N ARG A 21 3.45 -4.92 -10.83
CA ARG A 21 4.46 -4.71 -9.77
C ARG A 21 5.83 -4.36 -10.36
N ALA A 22 6.24 -5.03 -11.43
CA ALA A 22 7.51 -4.75 -12.10
C ALA A 22 7.54 -3.33 -12.71
N GLN A 23 6.44 -2.92 -13.35
CA GLN A 23 6.29 -1.57 -13.91
C GLN A 23 6.32 -0.50 -12.82
N MET A 24 5.60 -0.72 -11.71
CA MET A 24 5.62 0.21 -10.56
C MET A 24 7.02 0.33 -9.95
N ARG A 25 7.73 -0.79 -9.74
CA ARG A 25 9.12 -0.78 -9.26
C ARG A 25 10.02 0.03 -10.20
N ALA A 26 9.94 -0.23 -11.51
CA ALA A 26 10.74 0.49 -12.50
C ALA A 26 10.47 2.00 -12.48
N LEU A 27 9.20 2.41 -12.35
CA LEU A 27 8.82 3.81 -12.20
C LEU A 27 9.45 4.44 -10.96
N LEU A 28 9.31 3.82 -9.78
CA LEU A 28 9.83 4.38 -8.53
C LEU A 28 11.37 4.49 -8.52
N VAL A 29 12.05 3.55 -9.17
CA VAL A 29 13.52 3.61 -9.40
C VAL A 29 13.86 4.78 -10.33
N SER A 30 13.15 4.93 -11.45
CA SER A 30 13.38 6.03 -12.40
C SER A 30 13.12 7.42 -11.79
N GLU A 31 12.20 7.50 -10.83
CA GLU A 31 11.91 8.71 -10.06
C GLU A 31 12.91 8.96 -8.92
N GLY A 32 13.91 8.09 -8.76
CA GLY A 32 14.95 8.22 -7.73
C GLY A 32 14.46 8.03 -6.31
N LEU A 33 13.28 7.43 -6.11
CA LEU A 33 12.67 7.25 -4.79
C LEU A 33 13.20 6.03 -4.06
N VAL A 34 13.68 5.02 -4.80
CA VAL A 34 14.23 3.75 -4.29
C VAL A 34 15.34 3.21 -5.19
N GLY A 35 16.17 2.32 -4.63
CA GLY A 35 17.12 1.51 -5.40
C GLY A 35 16.45 0.30 -6.09
N PRO A 36 17.16 -0.36 -7.03
CA PRO A 36 16.63 -1.52 -7.76
C PRO A 36 16.26 -2.69 -6.83
N ASP A 37 17.03 -2.87 -5.75
CA ASP A 37 16.90 -3.99 -4.80
C ASP A 37 16.03 -3.64 -3.58
N ALA A 38 15.22 -2.59 -3.67
CA ALA A 38 14.36 -2.16 -2.57
C ALA A 38 13.40 -3.27 -2.11
N THR A 39 13.28 -3.37 -0.79
CA THR A 39 12.33 -4.22 -0.07
C THR A 39 10.89 -3.79 -0.32
N ASP A 40 9.92 -4.66 0.00
CA ASP A 40 8.50 -4.33 -0.15
C ASP A 40 8.10 -3.12 0.72
N ASP A 41 8.63 -3.00 1.94
CA ASP A 41 8.35 -1.87 2.83
C ASP A 41 8.90 -0.55 2.27
N GLU A 42 10.10 -0.57 1.69
CA GLU A 42 10.69 0.59 1.01
C GLU A 42 9.88 0.99 -0.23
N LEU A 43 9.42 0.01 -1.02
CA LEU A 43 8.55 0.26 -2.15
C LEU A 43 7.23 0.92 -1.72
N VAL A 44 6.60 0.45 -0.64
CA VAL A 44 5.37 1.05 -0.11
C VAL A 44 5.62 2.50 0.32
N ALA A 45 6.68 2.78 1.07
CA ALA A 45 7.03 4.15 1.45
C ALA A 45 7.29 5.05 0.22
N ALA A 46 7.94 4.51 -0.80
CA ALA A 46 8.21 5.23 -2.05
C ALA A 46 6.97 5.50 -2.88
N MET A 47 6.01 4.57 -2.93
CA MET A 47 4.69 4.82 -3.53
C MET A 47 3.98 5.99 -2.84
N HIS A 48 4.05 6.07 -1.50
CA HIS A 48 3.50 7.20 -0.75
C HIS A 48 4.25 8.51 -1.04
N ALA A 49 5.58 8.49 -1.14
CA ALA A 49 6.36 9.66 -1.55
C ALA A 49 6.01 10.13 -2.97
N PHE A 50 5.79 9.18 -3.89
CA PHE A 50 5.35 9.50 -5.26
C PHE A 50 3.95 10.14 -5.27
N LEU A 51 3.01 9.61 -4.48
CA LEU A 51 1.68 10.21 -4.30
C LEU A 51 1.76 11.61 -3.69
N ALA A 52 2.65 11.82 -2.72
CA ALA A 52 2.85 13.12 -2.08
C ALA A 52 3.32 14.21 -3.06
N ARG A 53 4.00 13.84 -4.15
CA ARG A 53 4.43 14.75 -5.23
C ARG A 53 3.30 15.21 -6.16
N THR A 54 2.12 14.60 -6.09
CA THR A 54 0.97 14.99 -6.91
C THR A 54 0.41 16.36 -6.48
N PRO A 55 -0.29 17.10 -7.37
CA PRO A 55 -0.95 18.36 -7.00
C PRO A 55 -2.26 18.16 -6.22
N SER A 56 -2.54 16.96 -5.72
CA SER A 56 -3.74 16.66 -4.94
C SER A 56 -3.77 17.48 -3.64
N VAL A 57 -4.91 18.12 -3.36
CA VAL A 57 -5.10 18.91 -2.13
C VAL A 57 -4.98 18.03 -0.89
N LEU A 58 -5.53 16.81 -0.96
CA LEU A 58 -5.46 15.80 0.09
C LEU A 58 -4.80 14.52 -0.45
N VAL A 59 -3.89 13.95 0.34
CA VAL A 59 -3.32 12.62 0.13
C VAL A 59 -3.45 11.89 1.46
N ALA A 60 -3.88 10.63 1.42
CA ALA A 60 -4.10 9.81 2.59
C ALA A 60 -3.54 8.40 2.37
N THR A 61 -3.26 7.71 3.46
CA THR A 61 -2.88 6.29 3.47
C THR A 61 -3.87 5.50 4.33
N GLY A 62 -4.09 4.23 3.98
CA GLY A 62 -4.76 3.29 4.86
C GLY A 62 -3.77 2.70 5.86
N LEU A 63 -4.16 2.57 7.13
CA LEU A 63 -3.29 1.97 8.16
C LEU A 63 -2.88 0.54 7.80
N GLY A 64 -3.73 -0.23 7.11
CA GLY A 64 -3.39 -1.56 6.62
C GLY A 64 -2.20 -1.55 5.65
N ASP A 65 -2.14 -0.58 4.74
CA ASP A 65 -1.02 -0.44 3.80
C ASP A 65 0.28 -0.07 4.56
N ALA A 66 0.18 0.87 5.51
CA ALA A 66 1.31 1.31 6.31
C ALA A 66 1.85 0.23 7.26
N LEU A 67 0.99 -0.68 7.75
CA LEU A 67 1.36 -1.82 8.59
C LEU A 67 1.80 -3.05 7.77
N GLY A 68 1.59 -3.04 6.45
CA GLY A 68 1.80 -4.18 5.58
C GLY A 68 0.79 -5.32 5.79
N ASP A 69 -0.44 -5.01 6.22
CA ASP A 69 -1.51 -6.02 6.29
C ASP A 69 -1.85 -6.51 4.89
N ARG A 70 -1.65 -7.80 4.64
CA ARG A 70 -1.88 -8.40 3.33
C ARG A 70 -3.35 -8.78 3.09
N ARG A 71 -4.21 -8.61 4.10
CA ARG A 71 -5.62 -8.99 4.05
C ARG A 71 -6.48 -7.79 3.69
N GLN A 72 -7.49 -8.00 2.85
CA GLN A 72 -8.43 -6.95 2.50
C GLN A 72 -9.48 -6.83 3.60
N PRO A 73 -9.83 -5.61 4.08
CA PRO A 73 -10.86 -5.46 5.11
C PRO A 73 -12.26 -5.88 4.61
N ASN A 74 -12.46 -5.84 3.29
CA ASN A 74 -13.69 -6.23 2.62
C ASN A 74 -13.34 -6.87 1.27
N LEU A 75 -14.00 -7.98 0.98
CA LEU A 75 -13.92 -8.69 -0.28
C LEU A 75 -15.28 -8.61 -1.00
N PRO A 76 -15.42 -7.71 -1.98
CA PRO A 76 -16.68 -7.54 -2.71
C PRO A 76 -17.19 -8.85 -3.32
N GLY A 77 -18.52 -9.02 -3.31
CA GLY A 77 -19.17 -10.23 -3.82
C GLY A 77 -19.18 -11.41 -2.85
N THR A 78 -18.91 -11.17 -1.56
CA THR A 78 -19.05 -12.17 -0.50
C THR A 78 -19.97 -11.64 0.61
N THR A 79 -20.67 -12.55 1.28
CA THR A 79 -21.51 -12.24 2.45
C THR A 79 -21.02 -13.01 3.66
N ASP A 80 -21.07 -14.34 3.59
CA ASP A 80 -20.70 -15.25 4.69
C ASP A 80 -19.37 -15.95 4.45
N GLU A 81 -18.82 -15.86 3.24
CA GLU A 81 -17.62 -16.59 2.82
C GLU A 81 -16.32 -15.90 3.23
N TYR A 82 -16.37 -14.61 3.53
CA TYR A 82 -15.24 -13.81 3.99
C TYR A 82 -15.64 -13.00 5.22
N PRO A 83 -14.75 -12.84 6.23
CA PRO A 83 -15.02 -12.03 7.42
C PRO A 83 -14.95 -10.53 7.11
N ASN A 84 -15.77 -10.07 6.16
CA ASN A 84 -15.89 -8.66 5.77
C ASN A 84 -16.12 -7.79 6.99
N TRP A 85 -15.36 -6.69 7.10
CA TRP A 85 -15.48 -5.69 8.16
C TRP A 85 -15.26 -6.19 9.58
N ARG A 86 -14.70 -7.40 9.74
CA ARG A 86 -14.47 -8.06 11.04
C ARG A 86 -12.99 -8.30 11.34
N LEU A 87 -12.10 -7.97 10.40
CA LEU A 87 -10.66 -8.14 10.59
C LEU A 87 -10.08 -7.02 11.46
N ARG A 88 -9.37 -7.39 12.53
CA ARG A 88 -8.54 -6.45 13.30
C ARG A 88 -7.31 -6.08 12.47
N LEU A 89 -6.86 -4.83 12.59
CA LEU A 89 -5.58 -4.37 12.01
C LEU A 89 -4.45 -5.29 12.49
N ALA A 90 -3.61 -5.70 11.56
CA ALA A 90 -2.45 -6.53 11.85
C ALA A 90 -1.26 -6.06 11.04
N ARG A 91 -0.08 -6.33 11.57
CA ARG A 91 1.15 -6.37 10.76
C ARG A 91 1.38 -7.77 10.23
N TRP A 92 2.11 -7.90 9.13
CA TRP A 92 2.55 -9.21 8.65
C TRP A 92 3.91 -9.56 9.27
N ARG A 93 4.00 -10.72 9.94
CA ARG A 93 5.22 -11.24 10.55
C ARG A 93 5.29 -12.75 10.36
N ASP A 94 6.44 -13.28 9.98
CA ASP A 94 6.70 -14.72 9.87
C ASP A 94 5.66 -15.50 9.04
N GLY A 95 5.10 -14.87 8.00
CA GLY A 95 4.12 -15.49 7.13
C GLY A 95 2.67 -15.44 7.63
N ALA A 96 2.38 -14.72 8.71
CA ALA A 96 1.05 -14.63 9.31
C ALA A 96 0.68 -13.19 9.75
N PRO A 97 -0.62 -12.88 9.89
CA PRO A 97 -1.06 -11.61 10.47
C PRO A 97 -0.91 -11.64 12.00
N GLU A 98 -0.25 -10.65 12.55
CA GLU A 98 -0.14 -10.39 13.99
C GLU A 98 -0.95 -9.13 14.32
N PRO A 99 -2.08 -9.23 15.05
CA PRO A 99 -2.86 -8.07 15.46
C PRO A 99 -2.00 -7.05 16.21
N VAL A 100 -2.24 -5.77 15.95
CA VAL A 100 -1.50 -4.66 16.57
C VAL A 100 -2.44 -3.81 17.42
N ASP A 101 -1.94 -3.36 18.57
CA ASP A 101 -2.62 -2.39 19.40
C ASP A 101 -2.27 -0.96 18.97
N LEU A 102 -3.02 0.03 19.46
CA LEU A 102 -2.91 1.41 18.99
C LEU A 102 -1.53 2.01 19.25
N GLU A 103 -0.97 1.74 20.43
CA GLU A 103 0.34 2.21 20.86
C GLU A 103 1.43 1.68 19.93
N ASP A 104 1.39 0.39 19.60
CA ASP A 104 2.35 -0.24 18.69
C ASP A 104 2.25 0.28 17.25
N ILE A 105 1.06 0.70 16.80
CA ILE A 105 0.89 1.30 15.47
C ILE A 105 1.69 2.59 15.35
N LEU A 106 1.70 3.42 16.40
CA LEU A 106 2.39 4.72 16.36
C LEU A 106 3.91 4.58 16.34
N ASP A 107 4.43 3.50 16.90
CA ASP A 107 5.86 3.19 16.96
C ASP A 107 6.33 2.27 15.81
N ASP A 108 5.43 1.75 14.97
CA ASP A 108 5.81 0.84 13.89
C ASP A 108 6.68 1.57 12.84
N PRO A 109 7.89 1.05 12.53
CA PRO A 109 8.83 1.72 11.63
C PRO A 109 8.26 1.92 10.21
N ARG A 110 7.36 1.04 9.76
CA ARG A 110 6.71 1.17 8.44
C ARG A 110 5.70 2.32 8.44
N VAL A 111 4.93 2.46 9.52
CA VAL A 111 4.00 3.57 9.71
C VAL A 111 4.75 4.89 9.75
N LEU A 112 5.85 4.95 10.51
CA LEU A 112 6.71 6.14 10.58
C LEU A 112 7.34 6.48 9.21
N ALA A 113 7.77 5.49 8.44
CA ALA A 113 8.31 5.69 7.10
C ALA A 113 7.26 6.27 6.13
N VAL A 114 6.04 5.73 6.13
CA VAL A 114 4.93 6.25 5.31
C VAL A 114 4.53 7.65 5.76
N ALA A 115 4.41 7.91 7.07
CA ALA A 115 4.11 9.24 7.60
C ALA A 115 5.17 10.26 7.17
N LYS A 116 6.46 9.91 7.28
CA LYS A 116 7.56 10.74 6.80
C LYS A 116 7.44 11.00 5.30
N ALA A 117 7.18 9.97 4.49
CA ALA A 117 7.03 10.09 3.05
C ALA A 117 5.93 11.10 2.67
N LEU A 118 4.77 11.03 3.33
CA LEU A 118 3.66 11.96 3.10
C LEU A 118 3.94 13.38 3.61
N ASN A 119 4.74 13.52 4.67
CA ASN A 119 5.12 14.81 5.26
C ASN A 119 6.27 15.52 4.53
N THR A 120 6.90 14.91 3.52
CA THR A 120 7.96 15.57 2.72
C THR A 120 7.46 16.68 1.79
N ARG A 121 6.14 16.95 1.76
CA ARG A 121 5.61 18.18 1.18
C ARG A 121 6.21 19.37 1.94
N GLY A 122 7.10 20.12 1.28
CA GLY A 122 7.39 21.50 1.68
C GLY A 122 6.08 22.30 1.71
N PRO A 123 6.00 23.40 2.48
CA PRO A 123 4.81 24.24 2.52
C PRO A 123 4.38 24.53 1.10
N ALA A 124 3.13 24.20 0.77
CA ALA A 124 2.61 24.35 -0.57
C ALA A 124 2.96 25.76 -1.06
N MET A 125 3.88 25.87 -2.02
CA MET A 125 3.91 27.04 -2.87
C MET A 125 2.61 26.95 -3.66
N LEU A 126 1.55 27.49 -3.05
CA LEU A 126 0.34 27.94 -3.70
C LEU A 126 0.77 29.05 -4.66
N SER A 127 1.41 28.65 -5.77
CA SER A 127 1.59 29.54 -6.89
C SER A 127 0.19 29.67 -7.49
N PRO A 128 -0.40 30.87 -7.55
CA PRO A 128 -1.71 31.05 -8.12
C PRO A 128 -1.61 30.61 -9.58
N ARG A 129 -2.41 29.61 -9.97
CA ARG A 129 -2.53 29.24 -11.38
C ARG A 129 -3.00 30.49 -12.13
N ARG A 130 -2.19 30.94 -13.09
CA ARG A 130 -2.55 31.99 -14.05
C ARG A 130 -3.66 31.50 -14.97
#